data_AF-A0A958N703-F1
#
_entry.id   AF-A0A958N703-F1
#
_cell.length_a   1.000
_cell.length_b   1.000
_cell.length_c   1.000
_cell.angle_alpha   90.00
_cell.angle_beta   90.00
_cell.angle_gamma   90.00
#
_symmetry.space_group_name_H-M   'P 1'
#
loop_
_entity.id
_entity.type
_entity.pdbx_description
1 polymer ?
#
loop_
_entity_poly.entity_id
_entity_poly.type
_entity_poly.pdbx_seq_one_letter_code
_entity_poly.pdbx_strand_id
1 'polypeptide(L)'
;IIQRKQNFLQQEADAQAQRRDAAKQKQRAFKKDLSDFISNEELEIKLTRKEKQEIPSYIADPTVELKNGNKISQLQSDLFEALNDKEKVLKLAKMLRSNFDFSEFIQDEKTKNIKKLQGTVRKGNRINRSSQPKERKSLADMLD
;
A
#
# COMPACT_ATOMS: atom_id res chain seq x y z
N ILE A 1 55.07 -13.87 -17.40
CA ILE A 1 54.33 -13.19 -16.29
C ILE A 1 53.16 -12.36 -16.82
N ILE A 2 53.36 -11.55 -17.87
CA ILE A 2 52.33 -10.67 -18.46
C ILE A 2 51.12 -11.46 -19.01
N GLN A 3 51.35 -12.55 -19.76
CA GLN A 3 50.27 -13.39 -20.30
C GLN A 3 49.36 -14.00 -19.22
N ARG A 4 49.94 -14.44 -18.08
CA ARG A 4 49.17 -15.00 -16.96
C ARG A 4 48.30 -13.95 -16.28
N LYS A 5 48.80 -12.71 -16.15
CA LYS A 5 48.02 -11.59 -15.62
C LYS A 5 46.85 -11.22 -16.55
N GLN A 6 47.07 -11.21 -17.86
CA GLN A 6 46.00 -10.94 -18.83
C GLN A 6 44.91 -12.02 -18.79
N ASN A 7 45.28 -13.30 -18.79
CA ASN A 7 44.32 -14.40 -18.72
C ASN A 7 43.50 -14.40 -17.41
N PHE A 8 44.14 -14.04 -16.29
CA PHE A 8 43.47 -13.91 -15.00
C PHE A 8 42.43 -12.77 -15.01
N LEU A 9 42.81 -11.59 -15.51
CA LEU A 9 41.91 -10.45 -15.64
C LEU A 9 40.72 -10.75 -16.58
N GLN A 10 40.98 -11.47 -17.67
CA GLN A 10 39.92 -11.88 -18.61
C GLN A 10 38.94 -12.85 -17.92
N GLN A 11 39.43 -13.86 -17.20
CA GLN A 11 38.58 -14.79 -16.45
C GLN A 11 37.74 -14.09 -15.37
N GLU A 12 38.31 -13.12 -14.64
CA GLU A 12 37.55 -12.35 -13.66
C GLU A 12 36.45 -11.50 -14.30
N ALA A 13 36.74 -10.84 -15.43
CA ALA A 13 35.77 -10.05 -16.18
C ALA A 13 34.62 -10.92 -16.71
N ASP A 14 34.94 -12.09 -17.28
CA ASP A 14 33.95 -13.03 -17.82
C ASP A 14 33.08 -13.61 -16.69
N ALA A 15 33.67 -13.97 -15.54
CA ALA A 15 32.94 -14.43 -14.37
C ALA A 15 32.00 -13.34 -13.82
N GLN A 16 32.43 -12.07 -13.84
CA GLN A 16 31.59 -10.95 -13.43
C GLN A 16 30.44 -10.71 -14.41
N ALA A 17 30.68 -10.80 -15.72
CA ALA A 17 29.65 -10.69 -16.74
C ALA A 17 28.58 -11.79 -16.58
N GLN A 18 29.00 -13.04 -16.42
CA GLN A 18 28.10 -14.18 -16.19
C GLN A 18 27.23 -13.99 -14.94
N ARG A 19 27.81 -13.49 -13.84
CA ARG A 19 27.04 -13.18 -12.61
C ARG A 19 25.99 -12.10 -12.86
N ARG A 20 26.33 -11.04 -13.60
CA ARG A 20 25.40 -9.95 -13.93
C ARG A 20 24.27 -10.44 -14.81
N ASP A 21 24.56 -11.29 -15.80
CA ASP A 21 23.54 -11.82 -16.71
C ASP A 21 22.64 -12.83 -16.01
N ALA A 22 23.19 -13.70 -15.17
CA ALA A 22 22.40 -14.59 -14.33
C ALA A 22 21.47 -13.82 -13.38
N ALA A 23 21.95 -12.73 -12.78
CA ALA A 23 21.12 -11.86 -11.93
C ALA A 23 19.98 -11.20 -12.71
N LYS A 24 20.24 -10.67 -13.91
CA LYS A 24 19.21 -10.10 -14.80
C LYS A 24 18.18 -11.15 -15.22
N GLN A 25 18.61 -12.37 -15.52
CA GLN A 25 17.71 -13.46 -15.89
C GLN A 25 16.80 -13.84 -14.73
N LYS A 26 17.34 -14.00 -13.52
CA LYS A 26 16.55 -14.26 -12.30
C LYS A 26 15.53 -13.15 -12.04
N GLN A 27 15.94 -11.90 -12.19
CA GLN A 27 15.04 -10.76 -12.03
C GLN A 27 13.88 -10.78 -13.04
N ARG A 28 14.19 -11.03 -14.33
CA ARG A 28 13.17 -11.14 -15.38
C ARG A 28 12.21 -12.30 -15.16
N ALA A 29 12.74 -13.45 -14.74
CA ALA A 29 11.94 -14.63 -14.40
C ALA A 29 10.98 -14.30 -13.25
N PHE A 30 11.51 -13.77 -12.14
CA PHE A 30 10.69 -13.38 -10.99
C PHE A 30 9.60 -12.35 -11.35
N LYS A 31 9.94 -11.33 -12.15
CA LYS A 31 8.96 -10.35 -12.63
C LYS A 31 7.85 -10.99 -13.48
N LYS A 32 8.23 -11.94 -14.35
CA LYS A 32 7.27 -12.67 -15.18
C LYS A 32 6.36 -13.53 -14.31
N ASP A 33 6.93 -14.31 -13.41
CA ASP A 33 6.17 -15.20 -12.51
C ASP A 33 5.15 -14.39 -11.68
N LEU A 34 5.57 -13.22 -11.18
CA LEU A 34 4.68 -12.30 -10.45
C LEU A 34 3.58 -11.71 -11.35
N SER A 35 3.90 -11.36 -12.60
CA SER A 35 2.92 -10.87 -13.57
C SER A 35 1.89 -11.94 -13.94
N ASP A 36 2.34 -13.19 -14.09
CA ASP A 36 1.49 -14.34 -14.39
C ASP A 36 0.57 -14.65 -13.20
N PHE A 37 1.10 -14.62 -11.97
CA PHE A 37 0.34 -14.77 -10.72
C PHE A 37 -0.79 -13.73 -10.60
N ILE A 38 -0.47 -12.45 -10.81
CA ILE A 38 -1.44 -11.34 -10.73
C ILE A 38 -2.54 -11.42 -11.80
N SER A 39 -2.22 -12.03 -12.94
CA SER A 39 -3.13 -12.13 -14.08
C SER A 39 -4.05 -13.33 -14.01
N ASN A 40 -3.55 -14.47 -13.50
CA ASN A 40 -4.23 -15.76 -13.59
C ASN A 40 -4.92 -16.20 -12.29
N GLU A 41 -4.51 -15.69 -11.13
CA GLU A 41 -5.11 -16.09 -9.86
C GLU A 41 -6.21 -15.13 -9.39
N GLU A 42 -7.22 -15.71 -8.74
CA GLU A 42 -8.25 -14.97 -8.03
C GLU A 42 -7.68 -14.49 -6.69
N LEU A 43 -7.16 -13.26 -6.71
CA LEU A 43 -6.61 -12.61 -5.54
C LEU A 43 -7.72 -12.15 -4.59
N GLU A 44 -7.50 -12.28 -3.29
CA GLU A 44 -8.37 -11.70 -2.26
C GLU A 44 -8.45 -10.16 -2.35
N ILE A 45 -7.46 -9.55 -3.01
CA ILE A 45 -7.37 -8.11 -3.28
C ILE A 45 -7.83 -7.77 -4.70
N LYS A 46 -8.67 -6.74 -4.82
CA LYS A 46 -9.07 -6.21 -6.14
C LYS A 46 -8.00 -5.27 -6.67
N LEU A 47 -7.27 -5.71 -7.69
CA LEU A 47 -6.31 -4.88 -8.41
C LEU A 47 -6.94 -4.30 -9.68
N THR A 48 -6.76 -2.99 -9.88
CA THR A 48 -7.09 -2.30 -11.12
C THR A 48 -6.14 -2.71 -12.24
N ARG A 49 -6.55 -2.49 -13.51
CA ARG A 49 -5.70 -2.80 -14.67
C ARG A 49 -4.33 -2.11 -14.62
N LYS A 50 -4.28 -0.88 -14.10
CA LYS A 50 -3.02 -0.12 -13.97
C LYS A 50 -2.10 -0.77 -12.92
N GLU A 51 -2.64 -1.10 -11.76
CA GLU A 51 -1.88 -1.75 -10.68
C GLU A 51 -1.33 -3.11 -11.12
N LYS A 52 -2.09 -3.89 -11.89
CA LYS A 52 -1.61 -5.16 -12.46
C LYS A 52 -0.38 -4.99 -13.36
N GLN A 53 -0.22 -3.85 -14.01
CA GLN A 53 0.94 -3.54 -14.86
C GLN A 53 2.11 -2.95 -14.07
N GLU A 54 1.82 -2.13 -13.07
CA GLU A 54 2.81 -1.38 -12.30
C GLU A 54 3.44 -2.21 -11.18
N ILE A 55 2.65 -3.03 -10.47
CA ILE A 55 3.10 -3.83 -9.31
C ILE A 55 4.30 -4.72 -9.63
N PRO A 56 4.32 -5.51 -10.74
CA PRO A 56 5.49 -6.33 -11.05
C PRO A 56 6.78 -5.52 -11.15
N SER A 57 6.71 -4.33 -11.73
CA SER A 57 7.86 -3.43 -11.89
C SER A 57 8.24 -2.78 -10.56
N TYR A 58 7.26 -2.33 -9.78
CA TYR A 58 7.44 -1.76 -8.44
C TYR A 58 8.18 -2.71 -7.48
N ILE A 59 7.88 -4.00 -7.56
CA ILE A 59 8.46 -5.04 -6.70
C ILE A 59 9.84 -5.48 -7.22
N ALA A 60 10.00 -5.70 -8.53
CA ALA A 60 11.16 -6.40 -9.09
C ALA A 60 12.22 -5.52 -9.77
N ASP A 61 11.89 -4.30 -10.22
CA ASP A 61 12.84 -3.48 -10.98
C ASP A 61 13.75 -2.66 -10.04
N PRO A 62 15.09 -2.76 -10.16
CA PRO A 62 16.02 -2.02 -9.32
C PRO A 62 16.19 -0.59 -9.85
N THR A 63 15.25 0.28 -9.52
CA THR A 63 15.17 1.66 -10.00
C THR A 63 15.85 2.66 -9.06
N VAL A 64 15.99 2.34 -7.76
CA VAL A 64 16.49 3.27 -6.74
C VAL A 64 17.98 3.01 -6.48
N GLU A 65 18.81 4.04 -6.65
CA GLU A 65 20.24 3.97 -6.37
C GLU A 65 20.53 4.37 -4.92
N LEU A 66 21.20 3.49 -4.19
CA LEU A 66 21.70 3.74 -2.84
C LEU A 66 23.04 4.49 -2.88
N LYS A 67 23.40 5.13 -1.76
CA LYS A 67 24.67 5.89 -1.62
C LYS A 67 25.93 5.06 -1.88
N ASN A 68 25.85 3.74 -1.75
CA ASN A 68 26.93 2.80 -2.03
C ASN A 68 26.96 2.32 -3.50
N GLY A 69 26.12 2.88 -4.37
CA GLY A 69 26.04 2.51 -5.79
C GLY A 69 25.21 1.25 -6.08
N ASN A 70 24.69 0.57 -5.04
CA ASN A 70 23.79 -0.56 -5.24
C ASN A 70 22.39 -0.08 -5.65
N LYS A 71 21.70 -0.86 -6.49
CA LYS A 71 20.33 -0.57 -6.89
C LYS A 71 19.36 -1.50 -6.17
N ILE A 72 18.27 -0.94 -5.66
CA ILE A 72 17.18 -1.66 -5.02
C ILE A 72 15.85 -1.34 -5.71
N SER A 73 14.84 -2.17 -5.51
CA SER A 73 13.51 -1.86 -6.04
C SER A 73 12.83 -0.74 -5.25
N GLN A 74 11.85 -0.09 -5.87
CA GLN A 74 11.07 0.95 -5.21
C GLN A 74 10.37 0.41 -3.96
N LEU A 75 9.79 -0.79 -4.01
CA LEU A 75 9.21 -1.45 -2.84
C LEU A 75 10.21 -1.56 -1.68
N GLN A 76 11.45 -1.97 -1.96
CA GLN A 76 12.48 -2.11 -0.93
C GLN A 76 12.81 -0.76 -0.31
N SER A 77 12.93 0.29 -1.12
CA SER A 77 13.16 1.66 -0.65
C SER A 77 12.03 2.12 0.28
N ASP A 78 10.78 1.98 -0.16
CA ASP A 78 9.62 2.42 0.60
C ASP A 78 9.45 1.61 1.89
N LEU A 79 9.81 0.33 1.89
CA LEU A 79 9.81 -0.52 3.09
C LEU A 79 10.84 -0.02 4.10
N PHE A 80 12.07 0.29 3.66
CA PHE A 80 13.09 0.85 4.55
C PHE A 80 12.66 2.20 5.13
N GLU A 81 12.01 3.05 4.35
CA GLU A 81 11.47 4.31 4.84
C GLU A 81 10.33 4.08 5.85
N ALA A 82 9.42 3.16 5.55
CA ALA A 82 8.32 2.80 6.44
C ALA A 82 8.83 2.28 7.79
N LEU A 83 9.99 1.61 7.84
CA LEU A 83 10.61 1.14 9.08
C LEU A 83 11.14 2.28 9.98
N ASN A 84 11.37 3.47 9.44
CA ASN A 84 11.81 4.63 10.23
C ASN A 84 10.65 5.42 10.84
N ASP A 85 9.42 5.19 10.38
CA ASP A 85 8.21 5.84 10.88
C ASP A 85 7.49 4.93 11.88
N LYS A 86 7.39 5.39 13.13
CA LYS A 86 6.78 4.64 14.24
C LYS A 86 5.36 4.19 13.94
N GLU A 87 4.56 5.01 13.24
CA GLU A 87 3.17 4.69 12.94
C GLU A 87 3.08 3.63 11.83
N LYS A 88 3.90 3.76 10.78
CA LYS A 88 3.95 2.80 9.67
C LYS A 88 4.49 1.45 10.14
N VAL A 89 5.53 1.43 10.98
CA VAL A 89 6.05 0.20 11.61
C VAL A 89 4.97 -0.52 12.39
N LEU A 90 4.20 0.19 13.23
CA LEU A 90 3.17 -0.44 14.04
C LEU A 90 2.07 -1.08 13.17
N LYS A 91 1.65 -0.38 12.11
CA LYS A 91 0.66 -0.90 11.14
C LYS A 91 1.22 -2.13 10.41
N LEU A 92 2.46 -2.06 9.93
CA LEU A 92 3.13 -3.17 9.27
C LEU A 92 3.28 -4.39 10.18
N ALA A 93 3.71 -4.18 11.44
CA ALA A 93 3.84 -5.23 12.43
C ALA A 93 2.50 -5.89 12.74
N LYS A 94 1.41 -5.10 12.83
CA LYS A 94 0.06 -5.64 13.00
C LYS A 94 -0.34 -6.52 11.80
N MET A 95 -0.14 -6.03 10.57
CA MET A 95 -0.44 -6.78 9.33
C MET A 95 0.35 -8.09 9.24
N LEU A 96 1.65 -8.06 9.54
CA LEU A 96 2.49 -9.26 9.51
C LEU A 96 2.07 -10.28 10.57
N ARG A 97 1.73 -9.81 11.79
CA ARG A 97 1.28 -10.68 12.88
C ARG A 97 -0.08 -11.32 12.57
N SER A 98 -0.95 -10.65 11.82
CA SER A 98 -2.25 -11.17 11.41
C SER A 98 -2.21 -11.93 10.07
N ASN A 99 -1.03 -12.25 9.53
CA ASN A 99 -0.86 -12.90 8.23
C ASN A 99 -1.61 -12.17 7.10
N PHE A 100 -1.57 -10.83 7.12
CA PHE A 100 -2.28 -9.96 6.19
C PHE A 100 -3.82 -10.12 6.23
N ASP A 101 -4.41 -10.56 7.34
CA ASP A 101 -5.86 -10.47 7.54
C ASP A 101 -6.30 -9.01 7.75
N PHE A 102 -7.11 -8.50 6.82
CA PHE A 102 -7.63 -7.13 6.80
C PHE A 102 -9.02 -6.98 7.44
N SER A 103 -9.61 -8.06 7.96
CA SER A 103 -10.98 -8.08 8.47
C SER A 103 -11.23 -7.01 9.54
N GLU A 104 -10.29 -6.84 10.47
CA GLU A 104 -10.37 -5.82 11.53
C GLU A 104 -10.33 -4.38 10.99
N PHE A 105 -9.48 -4.11 10.00
CA PHE A 105 -9.37 -2.78 9.38
C PHE A 105 -10.67 -2.39 8.65
N ILE A 106 -11.26 -3.35 7.95
CA ILE A 106 -12.51 -3.15 7.21
C ILE A 106 -13.68 -2.87 8.17
N GLN A 107 -13.75 -3.57 9.31
CA GLN A 107 -14.80 -3.36 10.31
C GLN A 107 -14.69 -1.98 10.97
N ASP A 108 -13.47 -1.55 11.32
CA ASP A 108 -13.22 -0.23 11.89
C ASP A 108 -13.59 0.90 10.94
N GLU A 109 -13.28 0.76 9.65
CA GLU A 109 -13.60 1.75 8.64
C GLU A 109 -15.11 1.84 8.36
N LYS A 110 -15.78 0.70 8.22
CA LYS A 110 -17.26 0.63 8.09
C LYS A 110 -17.93 1.31 9.28
N THR A 111 -17.46 1.04 10.50
CA THR A 111 -18.01 1.62 11.72
C THR A 111 -17.79 3.14 11.78
N LYS A 112 -16.61 3.63 11.39
CA LYS A 112 -16.32 5.07 11.30
C LYS A 112 -17.19 5.77 10.26
N ASN A 113 -17.37 5.17 9.09
CA ASN A 113 -18.20 5.74 8.02
C ASN A 113 -19.69 5.76 8.39
N ILE A 114 -20.20 4.69 9.02
CA ILE A 114 -21.56 4.67 9.57
C ILE A 114 -21.74 5.73 10.65
N LYS A 115 -20.78 5.89 11.58
CA LYS A 115 -20.82 6.95 12.60
C LYS A 115 -20.83 8.35 11.99
N LYS A 116 -20.04 8.59 10.95
CA LYS A 116 -20.03 9.87 10.21
C LYS A 116 -21.38 10.13 9.52
N LEU A 117 -21.93 9.14 8.82
CA LEU A 117 -23.24 9.24 8.16
C LEU A 117 -24.36 9.48 9.17
N GLN A 118 -24.40 8.75 10.28
CA GLN A 118 -25.36 9.00 11.36
C GLN A 118 -25.21 10.40 11.96
N GLY A 119 -23.98 10.89 12.13
CA GLY A 119 -23.72 12.26 12.57
C GLY A 119 -24.25 13.31 11.60
N THR A 120 -24.04 13.12 10.29
CA THR A 120 -24.53 14.02 9.24
C THR A 120 -26.05 13.98 9.13
N VAL A 121 -26.67 12.79 9.16
CA VAL A 121 -28.14 12.64 9.15
C VAL A 121 -28.77 13.26 10.40
N ARG A 122 -28.18 13.05 11.59
CA ARG A 122 -28.65 13.67 12.84
C ARG A 122 -28.49 15.20 12.84
N LYS A 123 -27.47 15.74 12.17
CA LYS A 123 -27.29 17.19 12.00
C LYS A 123 -28.23 17.76 10.93
N GLY A 124 -28.46 17.05 9.82
CA GLY A 124 -29.43 17.43 8.80
C GLY A 124 -30.86 17.47 9.32
N ASN A 125 -31.25 16.52 10.19
CA ASN A 125 -32.56 16.52 10.85
C ASN A 125 -32.73 17.59 11.94
N ARG A 126 -31.66 18.27 12.36
CA ARG A 126 -31.74 19.39 13.31
C ARG A 126 -31.94 20.75 12.63
N ILE A 127 -31.67 20.86 11.33
CA ILE A 127 -31.79 22.13 10.59
C ILE A 127 -33.24 22.37 10.11
N ASN A 128 -34.06 21.32 9.97
CA ASN A 128 -35.46 21.43 9.53
C ASN A 128 -36.51 21.41 10.64
N ARG A 129 -36.12 21.58 11.91
CA ARG A 129 -37.07 21.97 12.95
C ARG A 129 -36.95 23.46 13.16
N SER A 130 -37.56 24.22 12.23
CA SER A 130 -37.99 25.58 12.53
C SER A 130 -38.84 25.51 13.79
N SER A 131 -38.25 25.93 14.89
CA SER A 131 -38.96 26.22 16.13
C SER A 131 -39.90 27.37 15.84
N GLN A 132 -41.10 27.08 15.33
CA GLN A 132 -42.20 28.03 15.46
C GLN A 132 -42.42 28.22 16.97
N PRO A 133 -42.34 29.46 17.48
CA PRO A 133 -42.77 29.73 18.84
C PRO A 133 -44.27 29.51 18.88
N LYS A 134 -44.70 28.34 19.38
CA LYS A 134 -46.08 28.16 19.83
C LYS A 134 -46.21 29.03 21.07
N GLU A 135 -46.77 30.22 20.90
CA GLU A 135 -47.36 30.99 21.99
C GLU A 135 -48.25 30.05 22.80
N ARG A 136 -47.81 29.72 24.00
CA ARG A 136 -48.63 29.01 24.97
C ARG A 136 -49.59 30.04 25.54
N LYS A 137 -50.73 30.24 24.88
CA LYS A 137 -51.87 30.91 25.54
C LYS A 137 -52.25 30.06 26.75
N SER A 138 -52.25 30.70 27.91
CA SER A 138 -52.67 30.09 29.17
C SER A 138 -54.15 29.72 29.07
N LEU A 139 -54.57 28.62 29.70
CA LEU A 139 -55.99 28.24 29.77
C LEU A 139 -56.87 29.29 30.44
N ALA A 140 -56.26 30.20 31.22
CA ALA A 140 -56.93 31.35 31.81
C ALA A 140 -57.40 32.38 30.77
N ASP A 141 -56.78 32.43 29.59
CA ASP A 141 -57.07 33.37 28.50
C ASP A 141 -58.21 32.89 27.58
N MET A 142 -58.86 31.76 27.91
CA MET A 142 -59.95 31.15 27.14
C MET A 142 -61.31 31.18 27.85
N LEU A 143 -61.45 31.92 28.96
CA LEU A 143 -62.66 31.98 29.78
C LEU A 143 -63.20 33.40 30.06
N ASP A 144 -62.78 34.42 29.31
CA ASP A 144 -63.43 35.73 29.27
C ASP A 144 -64.14 35.98 27.93
#